data_AF-T0LU26-F1
#
_entry.id   AF-T0LU26-F1
#
_cell.length_a   1.000
_cell.length_b   1.000
_cell.length_c   1.000
_cell.angle_alpha   90.00
_cell.angle_beta   90.00
_cell.angle_gamma   90.00
#
_symmetry.space_group_name_H-M   'P 1'
#
loop_
_entity.id
_entity.type
_entity.pdbx_description
1 polymer ?
#
loop_
_entity_poly.entity_id
_entity_poly.type
_entity_poly.pdbx_seq_one_letter_code
_entity_poly.pdbx_strand_id
1 'polypeptide(L)'
;MAKNEISMVPLSGWKRHFWGKFVGFGLLFIGAGFYVAWSIVFNTWADVGLTSFVIPMVIFGVLELVLVQDKIKEEDSTSTL
;
A
#
# COMPACT_ATOMS: atom_id res chain seq x y z
N MET A 1 -16.94 -21.97 -32.67
CA MET A 1 -16.27 -20.66 -32.53
C MET A 1 -16.80 -20.05 -31.23
N ALA A 2 -16.22 -20.45 -30.09
CA ALA A 2 -16.71 -20.04 -28.77
C ALA A 2 -16.07 -18.69 -28.40
N LYS A 3 -16.94 -17.71 -28.17
CA LYS A 3 -16.62 -16.34 -27.78
C LYS A 3 -16.05 -16.39 -26.36
N ASN A 4 -14.73 -16.30 -26.23
CA ASN A 4 -14.06 -16.11 -24.94
C ASN A 4 -14.34 -14.69 -24.44
N GLU A 5 -15.53 -14.49 -23.87
CA GLU A 5 -15.83 -13.33 -23.05
C GLU A 5 -15.13 -13.53 -21.70
N ILE A 6 -13.85 -13.16 -21.66
CA ILE A 6 -13.16 -12.89 -20.41
C ILE A 6 -13.88 -11.67 -19.84
N SER A 7 -14.87 -11.90 -18.99
CA SER A 7 -15.57 -10.88 -18.23
C SER A 7 -14.52 -10.17 -17.38
N MET A 8 -14.06 -9.00 -17.86
CA MET A 8 -13.43 -8.01 -17.00
C MET A 8 -14.48 -7.62 -15.96
N VAL A 9 -14.49 -8.32 -14.83
CA VAL A 9 -15.33 -7.98 -13.70
C VAL A 9 -14.86 -6.62 -13.21
N PRO A 10 -15.67 -5.55 -13.32
CA PRO A 10 -15.28 -4.27 -12.75
C PRO A 10 -15.24 -4.46 -11.23
N LEU A 11 -14.02 -4.53 -10.68
CA LEU A 11 -13.81 -4.49 -9.24
C LEU A 11 -14.48 -3.22 -8.72
N SER A 12 -15.48 -3.39 -7.87
CA SER A 12 -16.23 -2.28 -7.29
C SER A 12 -15.28 -1.24 -6.69
N GLY A 13 -15.52 0.04 -6.97
CA GLY A 13 -14.66 1.15 -6.52
C GLY A 13 -14.34 1.05 -5.02
N TRP A 14 -15.35 0.76 -4.21
CA TRP A 14 -15.21 0.55 -2.76
C TRP A 14 -14.19 -0.53 -2.37
N LYS A 15 -14.10 -1.65 -3.12
CA LYS A 15 -13.06 -2.66 -2.89
C LYS A 15 -11.67 -2.11 -3.17
N ARG A 16 -11.49 -1.29 -4.20
CA ARG A 16 -10.20 -0.65 -4.51
C ARG A 16 -9.75 0.30 -3.40
N HIS A 17 -10.63 1.10 -2.82
CA HIS A 17 -10.28 2.02 -1.73
C HIS A 17 -9.90 1.27 -0.45
N PHE A 18 -10.66 0.21 -0.11
CA PHE A 18 -10.35 -0.62 1.05
C PHE A 18 -9.04 -1.38 0.85
N TRP A 19 -8.78 -1.86 -0.37
CA TRP A 19 -7.55 -2.55 -0.73
C TRP A 19 -6.32 -1.65 -0.65
N GLY A 20 -6.38 -0.42 -1.21
CA GLY A 20 -5.25 0.51 -1.17
C GLY A 20 -4.85 0.92 0.25
N LYS A 21 -5.83 1.13 1.15
CA LYS A 21 -5.55 1.34 2.58
C LYS A 21 -4.85 0.15 3.20
N PHE A 22 -5.33 -1.06 2.91
CA PHE A 22 -4.75 -2.29 3.45
C PHE A 22 -3.32 -2.52 2.97
N VAL A 23 -3.04 -2.28 1.68
CA VAL A 23 -1.69 -2.42 1.11
C VAL A 23 -0.74 -1.37 1.69
N GLY A 24 -1.17 -0.10 1.79
CA GLY A 24 -0.36 0.96 2.40
C GLY A 24 0.01 0.67 3.86
N PHE A 25 -0.97 0.31 4.69
CA PHE A 25 -0.68 -0.12 6.07
C PHE A 25 0.16 -1.40 6.12
N GLY A 26 -0.10 -2.35 5.22
CA GLY A 26 0.68 -3.58 5.10
C GLY A 26 2.16 -3.31 4.84
N LEU A 27 2.48 -2.41 3.89
CA LEU A 27 3.87 -2.00 3.61
C LEU A 27 4.55 -1.41 4.84
N LEU A 28 3.84 -0.56 5.60
CA LEU A 28 4.37 0.05 6.81
C LEU A 28 4.61 -0.98 7.92
N PHE A 29 3.65 -1.86 8.17
CA PHE A 29 3.79 -2.90 9.21
C PHE A 29 4.86 -3.92 8.86
N ILE A 30 4.95 -4.33 7.59
CA ILE A 30 5.99 -5.25 7.14
C ILE A 30 7.36 -4.58 7.22
N GLY A 31 7.49 -3.33 6.76
CA GLY A 31 8.76 -2.59 6.84
C GLY A 31 9.22 -2.38 8.27
N ALA A 32 8.33 -1.93 9.16
CA ALA A 32 8.63 -1.72 10.57
C ALA A 32 8.92 -3.05 11.31
N GLY A 33 8.08 -4.07 11.09
CA GLY A 33 8.27 -5.38 11.68
C GLY A 33 9.57 -6.04 11.23
N PHE A 34 9.90 -5.93 9.94
CA PHE A 34 11.17 -6.40 9.40
C PHE A 34 12.36 -5.66 10.00
N TYR A 35 12.31 -4.33 10.09
CA TYR A 35 13.36 -3.53 10.72
C TYR A 35 13.63 -3.97 12.17
N VAL A 36 12.57 -4.09 12.97
CA VAL A 36 12.66 -4.47 14.38
C VAL A 36 13.16 -5.90 14.52
N ALA A 37 12.57 -6.86 13.80
CA ALA A 37 12.97 -8.26 13.87
C ALA A 37 14.44 -8.45 13.45
N TRP A 38 14.86 -7.82 12.34
CA TRP A 38 16.24 -7.89 11.86
C TRP A 38 17.21 -7.26 12.85
N SER A 39 16.87 -6.08 13.37
CA SER A 39 17.71 -5.38 14.35
C SER A 39 17.88 -6.17 15.63
N ILE A 40 16.86 -6.92 16.08
CA ILE A 40 16.95 -7.79 17.26
C ILE A 40 17.82 -9.01 16.98
N VAL A 41 17.61 -9.69 15.84
CA VAL A 41 18.32 -10.94 15.52
C VAL A 41 19.81 -10.70 15.27
N PHE A 42 20.16 -9.60 14.61
CA PHE A 42 21.54 -9.32 14.21
C PHE A 42 22.20 -8.20 15.01
N ASN A 43 21.49 -7.58 15.96
CA ASN A 43 21.93 -6.42 16.74
C ASN A 43 22.38 -5.22 15.87
N THR A 44 21.75 -5.05 14.70
CA THR A 44 22.18 -4.14 13.63
C THR A 44 21.22 -2.96 13.45
N TRP A 45 21.01 -2.18 14.52
CA TRP A 45 20.09 -1.03 14.51
C TRP A 45 20.50 0.10 13.55
N ALA A 46 21.80 0.31 13.36
CA ALA A 46 22.36 1.37 12.51
C ALA A 46 22.91 0.84 11.18
N ASP A 47 22.46 -0.33 10.74
CA ASP A 47 22.91 -0.91 9.48
C ASP A 47 22.31 -0.17 8.28
N VAL A 48 23.20 0.31 7.42
CA VAL A 48 22.85 1.10 6.23
C VAL A 48 22.11 0.25 5.20
N GLY A 49 22.43 -1.04 5.09
CA GLY A 49 21.73 -2.00 4.23
C GLY A 49 20.30 -2.23 4.69
N LEU A 50 20.11 -2.45 6.00
CA LEU A 50 18.77 -2.59 6.58
C LEU A 50 17.93 -1.32 6.37
N THR A 51 18.53 -0.17 6.66
CA THR A 51 17.86 1.13 6.55
C THR A 51 17.51 1.46 5.09
N SER A 52 18.40 1.18 4.14
CA SER A 52 18.16 1.41 2.71
C SER A 52 17.09 0.50 2.10
N PHE A 53 16.83 -0.66 2.70
CA PHE A 53 15.70 -1.51 2.34
C PHE A 53 14.37 -1.01 2.94
N VAL A 54 14.39 -0.60 4.21
CA VAL A 54 13.18 -0.21 4.96
C VAL A 54 12.64 1.15 4.52
N ILE A 55 13.52 2.12 4.25
CA ILE A 55 13.11 3.49 3.89
C ILE A 55 12.19 3.53 2.66
N PRO A 56 12.53 2.92 1.50
CA PRO A 56 11.63 2.88 0.35
C PRO A 56 10.27 2.26 0.69
N MET A 57 10.26 1.20 1.49
CA MET A 57 9.03 0.53 1.94
C MET A 57 8.13 1.48 2.73
N VAL A 58 8.72 2.27 3.64
CA VAL A 58 8.00 3.29 4.40
C VAL A 58 7.49 4.39 3.48
N ILE A 59 8.33 4.90 2.58
CA ILE A 59 7.95 5.96 1.64
C ILE A 59 6.76 5.51 0.78
N PHE A 60 6.85 4.34 0.14
CA PHE A 60 5.77 3.82 -0.70
C PHE A 60 4.50 3.54 0.11
N GLY A 61 4.61 3.02 1.34
CA GLY A 61 3.46 2.81 2.22
C GLY A 61 2.74 4.12 2.57
N VAL A 62 3.48 5.18 2.92
CA VAL A 62 2.89 6.50 3.19
C VAL A 62 2.27 7.09 1.92
N LEU A 63 2.97 7.00 0.79
CA LEU A 63 2.50 7.57 -0.48
C LEU A 63 1.20 6.92 -0.94
N GLU A 64 1.06 5.61 -0.77
CA GLU A 64 -0.17 4.88 -1.10
C GLU A 64 -1.33 5.31 -0.19
N LEU A 65 -1.09 5.48 1.11
CA LEU A 65 -2.11 5.98 2.03
C LEU A 65 -2.58 7.39 1.67
N VAL A 66 -1.67 8.28 1.27
CA VAL A 66 -2.00 9.63 0.82
C VAL A 66 -2.80 9.58 -0.48
N LEU A 67 -2.34 8.80 -1.46
CA LEU A 67 -3.00 8.68 -2.76
C LEU A 67 -4.44 8.16 -2.64
N VAL A 68 -4.68 7.21 -1.73
CA VAL A 68 -6.04 6.70 -1.48
C VAL A 68 -6.91 7.76 -0.84
N GLN A 69 -6.38 8.62 0.04
CA GLN A 69 -7.15 9.73 0.62
C GLN A 69 -7.54 10.76 -0.44
N ASP A 70 -6.61 11.15 -1.31
CA ASP A 70 -6.88 12.11 -2.38
C ASP A 70 -7.96 11.60 -3.34
N LYS A 71 -7.91 10.31 -3.68
CA LYS A 71 -8.91 9.66 -4.55
C LYS A 71 -10.31 9.62 -3.92
N ILE A 72 -10.41 9.39 -2.62
CA ILE A 72 -11.71 9.43 -1.90
C ILE A 72 -12.29 10.84 -1.94
N LYS A 73 -11.45 11.86 -1.72
CA LYS A 73 -11.88 13.27 -1.73
C LYS A 73 -12.38 13.73 -3.11
N GLU A 74 -11.74 13.26 -4.17
CA GLU A 74 -12.11 13.54 -5.57
C GLU A 74 -13.47 12.94 -5.95
N GLU A 75 -13.74 11.70 -5.53
CA GLU A 75 -15.02 11.01 -5.79
C GLU A 75 -16.20 11.72 -5.09
N ASP A 76 -16.03 12.12 -3.83
CA ASP A 76 -17.06 12.79 -3.03
C ASP A 76 -17.47 14.15 -3.64
N SER A 77 -16.49 14.89 -4.16
CA SER A 77 -16.67 16.20 -4.82
C SER A 77 -17.47 16.12 -6.13
N THR A 78 -17.44 14.97 -6.81
CA THR A 78 -18.10 14.77 -8.12
C THR A 78 -19.56 14.31 -7.94
N SER A 79 -19.89 13.71 -6.79
CA SER A 79 -21.23 13.20 -6.48
C SER A 79 -22.21 14.26 -5.97
N THR A 80 -21.73 15.48 -5.71
CA THR A 80 -22.50 16.62 -5.19
C THR A 80 -22.85 17.67 -6.25
N LEU A 81 -22.51 17.41 -7.52
CA LEU A 81 -22.92 18.19 -8.70
C LEU A 81 -23.97 17.44 -9.53
#